data_AF-A0A843JVU1-F1
#
_entry.id   AF-A0A843JVU1-F1
#
_cell.length_a   1.000
_cell.length_b   1.000
_cell.length_c   1.000
_cell.angle_alpha   90.00
_cell.angle_beta   90.00
_cell.angle_gamma   90.00
#
_symmetry.space_group_name_H-M   'P 1'
#
loop_
_entity.id
_entity.type
_entity.pdbx_description
1 polymer ?
#
loop_
_entity_poly.entity_id
_entity_poly.type
_entity_poly.pdbx_seq_one_letter_code
_entity_poly.pdbx_strand_id
1 'polypeptide(L)'
;MQPSIPKTASLSLWQIIPLYIGSVLGSGILLLPGLTADSAGPASILAWILMSILAIPMALCMGFLSVRFPHAGGVSYFVTRAWNADIGMLVGWFF
;
A
#
# COMPACT_ATOMS: atom_id res chain seq x y z
N MET A 1 36.94 9.89 4.99
CA MET A 1 36.40 8.96 3.97
C MET A 1 35.06 8.46 4.49
N GLN A 2 33.95 8.83 3.85
CA GLN A 2 32.62 8.43 4.30
C GLN A 2 32.36 6.99 3.82
N PRO A 3 32.00 6.04 4.71
CA PRO A 3 31.81 4.65 4.30
C PRO A 3 30.68 4.57 3.28
N SER A 4 30.95 3.95 2.13
CA SER A 4 29.96 3.68 1.11
C SER A 4 28.97 2.66 1.66
N ILE A 5 27.74 3.10 1.94
CA ILE A 5 26.63 2.21 2.29
C ILE A 5 26.52 1.14 1.21
N PRO A 6 26.58 -0.17 1.54
CA PRO A 6 26.44 -1.22 0.54
C PRO A 6 25.12 -1.04 -0.19
N LYS A 7 25.14 -1.07 -1.53
CA LYS A 7 23.91 -1.09 -2.35
C LYS A 7 23.11 -2.33 -1.93
N THR A 8 22.10 -2.14 -1.09
CA THR A 8 21.11 -3.18 -0.80
C THR A 8 20.54 -3.66 -2.12
N ALA A 9 20.45 -4.98 -2.31
CA ALA A 9 19.90 -5.56 -3.52
C ALA A 9 18.50 -4.95 -3.80
N SER A 10 18.37 -4.24 -4.92
CA SER A 10 17.10 -3.69 -5.37
C SER A 10 16.25 -4.84 -5.91
N LEU A 11 15.03 -5.00 -5.41
CA LEU A 11 14.09 -5.98 -5.94
C LEU A 11 13.67 -5.58 -7.36
N SER A 12 13.68 -6.55 -8.27
CA SER A 12 13.14 -6.37 -9.62
C SER A 12 11.60 -6.28 -9.56
N LEU A 13 11.00 -5.73 -10.61
CA LEU A 13 9.54 -5.60 -10.71
C LEU A 13 8.81 -6.94 -10.50
N TRP A 14 9.38 -8.03 -11.05
CA TRP A 14 8.85 -9.38 -10.93
C TRP A 14 8.91 -9.95 -9.51
N GLN A 15 9.77 -9.39 -8.65
CA GLN A 15 9.84 -9.76 -7.23
C GLN A 15 8.91 -8.88 -6.39
N ILE A 16 8.80 -7.59 -6.71
CA ILE A 16 7.99 -6.64 -5.95
C ILE A 16 6.49 -6.86 -6.16
N ILE A 17 6.04 -7.15 -7.38
CA ILE A 17 4.61 -7.34 -7.68
C ILE A 17 3.98 -8.45 -6.80
N PRO A 18 4.48 -9.69 -6.79
CA PRO A 18 3.88 -10.74 -5.96
C PRO A 18 4.04 -10.46 -4.46
N LEU A 19 5.14 -9.82 -4.05
CA LEU A 19 5.34 -9.41 -2.66
C LEU A 19 4.25 -8.41 -2.21
N TYR A 20 3.97 -7.40 -3.04
CA TYR A 20 2.94 -6.41 -2.78
C TYR A 20 1.53 -7.01 -2.82
N ILE A 21 1.24 -7.88 -3.78
CA ILE A 21 -0.06 -8.60 -3.84
C ILE A 21 -0.26 -9.40 -2.55
N GLY A 22 0.76 -10.14 -2.12
CA GLY A 22 0.71 -10.91 -0.87
C GLY A 22 0.51 -10.03 0.37
N SER A 23 1.18 -8.86 0.43
CA SER A 23 1.02 -7.94 1.57
C SER A 23 -0.36 -7.29 1.63
N VAL A 24 -0.97 -6.99 0.48
CA VAL A 24 -2.28 -6.31 0.42
C VAL A 24 -3.43 -7.28 0.61
N LEU A 25 -3.40 -8.45 -0.03
CA LEU A 25 -4.53 -9.39 0.01
C LEU A 25 -4.69 -10.07 1.37
N GLY A 26 -3.57 -10.37 2.04
CA GLY A 26 -3.55 -11.01 3.36
C GLY A 26 -4.49 -12.21 3.48
N SER A 27 -5.03 -12.43 4.68
CA SER A 27 -6.10 -13.42 4.92
C SER A 27 -7.49 -12.91 4.56
N GLY A 28 -7.67 -11.59 4.43
CA GLY A 28 -8.98 -10.97 4.20
C GLY A 28 -9.61 -11.41 2.87
N ILE A 29 -8.80 -11.66 1.84
CA ILE A 29 -9.30 -12.14 0.54
C ILE A 29 -10.03 -13.49 0.60
N LEU A 30 -9.78 -14.29 1.65
CA LEU A 30 -10.45 -15.59 1.83
C LEU A 30 -11.89 -15.45 2.32
N LEU A 31 -12.22 -14.34 2.98
CA LEU A 31 -13.53 -14.11 3.61
C LEU A 31 -14.35 -13.04 2.89
N LEU A 32 -13.71 -11.94 2.49
CA LEU A 32 -14.39 -10.76 1.93
C LEU A 32 -15.27 -11.08 0.71
N PRO A 33 -14.85 -11.89 -0.28
CA PRO A 33 -15.71 -12.18 -1.43
C PRO A 33 -17.01 -12.88 -1.02
N GLY A 34 -16.93 -13.82 -0.07
CA GLY A 34 -18.10 -14.53 0.46
C GLY A 34 -19.03 -13.60 1.21
N LEU A 35 -18.50 -12.73 2.08
CA LEU A 35 -19.29 -11.74 2.82
C LEU A 35 -19.97 -10.72 1.90
N THR A 36 -19.26 -10.25 0.88
CA THR A 36 -19.82 -9.33 -0.12
C THR A 36 -20.90 -10.02 -0.96
N ALA A 37 -20.71 -11.29 -1.32
CA ALA A 37 -21.71 -12.08 -2.05
C ALA A 37 -22.95 -12.38 -1.20
N ASP A 38 -22.78 -12.66 0.09
CA ASP A 38 -23.88 -12.85 1.03
C ASP A 38 -24.72 -11.57 1.18
N SER A 39 -24.05 -10.42 1.27
CA SER A 39 -24.71 -9.11 1.45
C SER A 39 -25.34 -8.55 0.17
N ALA A 40 -24.68 -8.71 -0.99
CA ALA A 40 -25.08 -8.07 -2.25
C ALA A 40 -25.55 -9.04 -3.34
N GLY A 41 -25.49 -10.35 -3.10
CA GLY A 41 -25.84 -11.37 -4.08
C GLY A 41 -25.02 -11.25 -5.38
N PRO A 42 -25.64 -11.42 -6.56
CA PRO A 42 -24.97 -11.25 -7.85
C PRO A 42 -24.39 -9.84 -8.08
N ALA A 43 -24.90 -8.81 -7.40
CA ALA A 43 -24.39 -7.44 -7.51
C ALA A 43 -23.03 -7.24 -6.81
N SER A 44 -22.55 -8.23 -6.06
CA SER A 44 -21.22 -8.22 -5.42
C SER A 44 -20.08 -7.96 -6.41
N ILE A 45 -20.18 -8.42 -7.66
CA ILE A 45 -19.18 -8.15 -8.68
C ILE A 45 -19.09 -6.64 -9.00
N LEU A 46 -20.23 -5.95 -9.06
CA LEU A 46 -20.27 -4.50 -9.27
C LEU A 46 -19.69 -3.76 -8.07
N ALA A 47 -19.97 -4.24 -6.85
CA ALA A 47 -19.39 -3.68 -5.63
C ALA A 47 -17.84 -3.79 -5.64
N TRP A 48 -17.29 -4.94 -6.03
CA TRP A 48 -15.85 -5.14 -6.15
C TRP A 48 -15.21 -4.28 -7.25
N ILE A 49 -15.86 -4.16 -8.41
CA ILE A 49 -15.39 -3.28 -9.49
C ILE A 49 -15.37 -1.83 -9.01
N LEU A 50 -16.44 -1.36 -8.39
CA LEU A 50 -16.52 0.01 -7.88
C LEU A 50 -15.46 0.27 -6.81
N MET A 51 -15.31 -0.64 -5.84
CA MET A 51 -14.27 -0.56 -4.81
C MET A 51 -12.86 -0.49 -5.42
N SER A 52 -12.59 -1.33 -6.43
CA SER A 52 -11.29 -1.36 -7.12
C SER A 52 -11.00 -0.05 -7.84
N ILE A 53 -12.01 0.52 -8.51
CA ILE A 53 -11.88 1.83 -9.18
C ILE A 53 -11.60 2.92 -8.16
N LEU A 54 -12.33 2.93 -7.04
CA LEU A 54 -12.13 3.92 -5.96
C LEU A 54 -10.75 3.79 -5.28
N ALA A 55 -10.12 2.62 -5.33
CA ALA A 55 -8.77 2.42 -4.81
C ALA A 55 -7.67 2.99 -5.74
N ILE A 56 -7.94 3.16 -7.04
CA ILE A 56 -6.94 3.62 -8.02
C ILE A 56 -6.36 5.00 -7.67
N PRO A 57 -7.16 6.05 -7.38
CA PRO A 57 -6.62 7.36 -7.02
C PRO A 57 -5.68 7.28 -5.81
N MET A 58 -6.05 6.50 -4.79
CA MET A 58 -5.23 6.32 -3.60
C MET A 58 -3.90 5.63 -3.91
N ALA A 59 -3.93 4.56 -4.73
CA ALA A 59 -2.74 3.87 -5.19
C ALA A 59 -1.82 4.78 -6.02
N LEU A 60 -2.40 5.60 -6.91
CA LEU A 60 -1.65 6.58 -7.71
C LEU A 60 -1.00 7.65 -6.82
N CYS A 61 -1.72 8.19 -5.83
CA CYS A 61 -1.17 9.14 -4.87
C CYS A 61 0.05 8.57 -4.16
N MET A 62 -0.05 7.35 -3.62
CA MET A 62 1.07 6.67 -2.94
C MET A 62 2.21 6.33 -3.91
N GLY A 63 1.89 5.93 -5.14
CA GLY A 63 2.87 5.66 -6.19
C GLY A 63 3.69 6.90 -6.56
N PHE A 64 3.02 8.02 -6.86
CA PHE A 64 3.70 9.28 -7.15
C PHE A 64 4.55 9.78 -5.99
N LEU A 65 4.05 9.62 -4.76
CA LEU A 65 4.78 10.04 -3.56
C LEU A 65 6.01 9.16 -3.31
N SER A 66 5.92 7.87 -3.60
CA SER A 66 7.05 6.92 -3.52
C SER A 66 8.14 7.23 -4.55
N VAL A 67 7.77 7.67 -5.76
CA VAL A 67 8.72 8.13 -6.77
C VAL A 67 9.37 9.45 -6.34
N ARG A 68 8.59 10.39 -5.80
CA ARG A 68 9.09 11.72 -5.39
C ARG A 68 9.95 11.66 -4.13
N PHE A 69 9.64 10.76 -3.22
CA PHE A 69 10.27 10.63 -1.91
C PHE A 69 10.64 9.17 -1.63
N PRO A 70 11.68 8.63 -2.28
CA PRO A 70 12.05 7.21 -2.20
C PRO A 70 12.65 6.87 -0.84
N HIS A 71 11.80 6.45 0.10
CA HIS A 71 12.18 6.10 1.46
C HIS A 71 11.42 4.86 1.93
N ALA A 72 12.09 3.97 2.66
CA ALA A 72 11.50 2.72 3.18
C ALA A 72 10.41 2.92 4.26
N GLY A 73 10.08 4.16 4.63
CA GLY A 73 9.10 4.47 5.67
C GLY A 73 7.66 4.57 5.17
N GLY A 74 7.45 4.53 3.86
CA GLY A 74 6.10 4.56 3.27
C GLY A 74 5.26 5.74 3.77
N VAL A 75 4.02 5.44 4.18
CA VAL A 75 3.02 6.45 4.58
C VAL A 75 3.48 7.30 5.78
N SER A 76 4.11 6.68 6.79
CA SER A 76 4.57 7.42 7.98
C SER A 76 5.65 8.47 7.62
N TYR A 77 6.53 8.13 6.68
CA TYR A 77 7.52 9.07 6.14
C TYR A 77 6.86 10.20 5.36
N PHE A 78 5.88 9.89 4.51
CA PHE A 78 5.14 10.91 3.77
C PHE A 78 4.43 11.90 4.69
N VAL A 79 3.81 11.42 5.75
CA VAL A 79 3.14 12.27 6.75
C VAL A 79 4.15 13.07 7.56
N THR A 80 5.28 12.47 7.93
CA THR A 80 6.39 13.19 8.60
C THR A 80 6.86 14.39 7.78
N ARG A 81 6.96 14.21 6.46
CA ARG A 81 7.37 15.26 5.51
C ARG A 81 6.30 16.34 5.30
N ALA A 82 5.03 15.99 5.46
CA ALA A 82 3.91 16.91 5.30
C ALA A 82 3.63 17.73 6.57
N TRP A 83 3.83 17.14 7.75
CA TRP A 83 3.52 17.73 9.05
C TRP A 83 4.76 17.83 9.95
N ASN A 84 5.05 16.77 10.72
CA ASN A 84 6.18 16.67 11.64
C ASN A 84 6.39 15.21 12.08
N ALA A 85 7.46 14.97 12.83
CA ALA A 85 7.83 13.62 13.30
C ALA A 85 6.78 12.98 14.22
N ASP A 86 6.13 13.76 15.08
CA ASP A 86 5.15 13.23 16.05
C ASP A 86 3.93 12.64 15.34
N ILE A 87 3.38 13.37 14.38
CA ILE A 87 2.22 12.91 13.59
C ILE A 87 2.63 11.75 12.68
N GLY A 88 3.83 11.80 12.09
CA GLY A 88 4.37 10.70 11.31
C GLY A 88 4.54 9.41 12.13
N MET A 89 5.00 9.51 13.38
CA MET A 89 5.11 8.40 14.31
C MET A 89 3.74 7.83 14.68
N LEU A 90 2.75 8.68 14.98
CA LEU A 90 1.39 8.24 15.26
C LEU A 90 0.80 7.46 14.08
N VAL A 91 0.94 7.99 12.86
CA VAL A 91 0.51 7.28 11.64
C VAL A 91 1.26 5.97 11.48
N GLY A 92 2.58 5.95 11.69
CA GLY A 92 3.37 4.73 11.64
C GLY A 92 2.96 3.64 12.64
N TRP A 93 2.24 3.99 13.71
CA TRP A 93 1.73 3.03 14.68
C TRP A 93 0.40 2.37 14.25
N PHE A 94 -0.37 3.02 13.36
CA PHE A 94 -1.64 2.49 12.83
C PHE A 94 -1.49 1.59 11.60
N PHE A 95 -0.30 1.56 10.98
CA PHE A 95 0.03 0.75 9.80
C PHE A 95 0.91 -0.44 10.20
#